data_AF-A0A653VK05-F1
#
_entry.id   AF-A0A653VK05-F1
#
_cell.length_a   1.000
_cell.length_b   1.000
_cell.length_c   1.000
_cell.angle_alpha   90.00
_cell.angle_beta   90.00
_cell.angle_gamma   90.00
#
_symmetry.space_group_name_H-M   'P 1'
#
loop_
_entity.id
_entity.type
_entity.pdbx_description
1 polymer ?
#
loop_
_entity_poly.entity_id
_entity_poly.type
_entity_poly.pdbx_seq_one_letter_code
_entity_poly.pdbx_strand_id
1 'polypeptide(L)'
;MHDYDWLLLAAFSLLVLAPAPFLGRYFYRVTEGQRTWLSPVLLPVERLCYRVADVDPQQEQSWRGYALALLAQYLGRVVTQQQLLRDIWGPSHVGDSHCLRVVVGHLRPKLGDDSAAPRYLITEAGVGYRLRADGC
;
A
#
# COMPACT_ATOMS: atom_id res chain seq x y z
N MET A 1 33.59 -13.15 41.68
CA MET A 1 32.29 -12.87 41.04
C MET A 1 31.49 -12.14 42.12
N HIS A 2 31.35 -10.82 42.00
CA HIS A 2 30.87 -10.02 43.11
C HIS A 2 29.34 -10.10 43.16
N ASP A 3 28.73 -10.21 44.34
CA ASP A 3 27.27 -10.29 44.51
C ASP A 3 26.51 -9.10 43.87
N TYR A 4 27.21 -7.98 43.62
CA TYR A 4 26.69 -6.79 42.95
C TYR A 4 26.38 -7.00 41.45
N ASP A 5 27.05 -7.95 40.78
CA ASP A 5 26.84 -8.23 39.35
C ASP A 5 25.42 -8.75 39.08
N TRP A 6 24.92 -9.62 39.97
CA TRP A 6 23.57 -10.16 39.89
C TRP A 6 22.49 -9.13 40.20
N LEU A 7 22.74 -8.26 41.18
CA LEU A 7 21.83 -7.15 41.51
C LEU A 7 21.74 -6.13 40.36
N LEU A 8 22.87 -5.82 39.71
CA LEU A 8 22.92 -4.93 38.55
C LEU A 8 22.16 -5.53 37.36
N LEU A 9 22.36 -6.82 37.07
CA LEU A 9 21.63 -7.53 36.01
C LEU A 9 20.14 -7.58 36.27
N ALA A 10 19.71 -7.86 37.51
CA ALA A 10 18.30 -7.87 37.88
C ALA A 10 17.68 -6.47 37.76
N ALA A 11 18.37 -5.44 38.25
CA ALA A 11 17.91 -4.06 38.14
C ALA A 11 17.80 -3.58 36.69
N PHE A 12 18.80 -3.88 35.85
CA PHE A 12 18.78 -3.58 34.42
C PHE A 12 17.64 -4.30 33.69
N SER A 13 17.46 -5.59 33.98
CA SER A 13 16.39 -6.38 33.37
C SER A 13 15.02 -5.85 33.74
N LEU A 14 14.82 -5.44 35.01
CA LEU A 14 13.56 -4.87 35.48
C LEU A 14 13.30 -3.49 34.86
N LEU A 15 14.33 -2.65 34.74
CA LEU A 15 14.26 -1.35 34.06
C LEU A 15 13.82 -1.50 32.59
N VAL A 16 14.35 -2.49 31.88
CA VAL A 16 14.05 -2.73 30.45
C VAL A 16 12.71 -3.42 30.25
N LEU A 17 12.35 -4.40 31.10
CA LEU A 17 11.14 -5.20 30.93
C LEU A 17 9.88 -4.53 31.50
N ALA A 18 9.99 -3.66 32.51
CA ALA A 18 8.85 -2.95 33.07
C ALA A 18 8.06 -2.11 32.03
N PRO A 19 8.70 -1.36 31.11
CA PRO A 19 7.98 -0.61 30.06
C PRO A 19 7.57 -1.46 28.85
N ALA A 20 8.17 -2.64 28.63
CA ALA A 20 7.89 -3.49 27.48
C ALA A 20 6.40 -3.82 27.26
N PRO A 21 5.60 -4.21 28.28
CA PRO A 21 4.17 -4.48 28.08
C PRO A 21 3.37 -3.21 27.77
N PHE A 22 3.79 -2.04 28.25
CA PHE A 22 3.14 -0.77 27.95
C PHE A 22 3.41 -0.36 26.50
N LEU A 23 4.67 -0.41 26.08
CA LEU A 23 5.09 -0.06 24.72
C LEU A 23 4.53 -1.04 23.68
N GLY A 24 4.57 -2.34 23.97
CA GLY A 24 3.99 -3.37 23.10
C GLY A 24 2.48 -3.20 22.94
N ARG A 25 1.76 -2.90 24.02
CA ARG A 25 0.30 -2.66 23.96
C ARG A 25 -0.06 -1.33 23.29
N TYR A 26 0.86 -0.37 23.24
CA TYR A 26 0.71 0.84 22.43
C TYR A 26 0.90 0.52 20.95
N PHE A 27 2.01 -0.13 20.58
CA PHE A 27 2.30 -0.50 19.18
C PHE A 27 1.19 -1.37 18.58
N TYR A 28 0.74 -2.39 19.33
CA TYR A 28 -0.39 -3.24 18.94
C TYR A 28 -1.67 -2.42 18.68
N ARG A 29 -2.00 -1.48 19.58
CA ARG A 29 -3.19 -0.61 19.41
C ARG A 29 -3.09 0.33 18.21
N VAL A 30 -1.88 0.78 17.87
CA VAL A 30 -1.63 1.63 16.69
C VAL A 30 -1.77 0.84 15.39
N THR A 31 -1.23 -0.38 15.34
CA THR A 31 -1.31 -1.23 14.14
C THR A 31 -2.73 -1.74 13.87
N GLU A 32 -3.51 -2.03 14.93
CA GLU A 32 -4.92 -2.45 14.78
C GLU A 32 -5.88 -1.29 14.49
N GLY A 33 -5.41 -0.03 14.44
CA GLY A 33 -6.26 1.13 14.18
C GLY A 33 -7.22 1.49 15.33
N GLN A 34 -6.98 1.03 16.56
CA GLN A 34 -7.80 1.39 17.71
C GLN A 34 -7.51 2.81 18.22
N ARG A 35 -8.55 3.54 18.67
CA ARG A 35 -8.39 4.89 19.22
C ARG A 35 -7.50 4.87 20.46
N THR A 36 -6.35 5.53 20.37
CA THR A 36 -5.39 5.72 21.44
C THR A 36 -5.71 6.97 22.26
N TRP A 37 -5.08 7.10 23.43
CA TRP A 37 -5.22 8.29 24.28
C TRP A 37 -4.69 9.59 23.63
N LEU A 38 -3.86 9.46 22.59
CA LEU A 38 -3.33 10.56 21.77
C LEU A 38 -4.21 10.90 20.56
N SER A 39 -5.19 10.06 20.24
CA SER A 39 -6.17 10.32 19.19
C SER A 39 -6.90 11.66 19.28
N PRO A 40 -7.30 12.23 20.44
CA PRO A 40 -8.01 13.52 20.46
C PRO A 40 -7.21 14.69 19.86
N VAL A 41 -5.87 14.63 19.89
CA VAL A 41 -5.00 15.67 19.30
C VAL A 41 -4.51 15.28 17.90
N LEU A 42 -4.25 14.00 17.64
CA LEU A 42 -3.77 13.55 16.33
C LEU A 42 -4.87 13.47 15.26
N LEU A 43 -6.09 13.05 15.61
CA LEU A 43 -7.21 12.96 14.65
C LEU A 43 -7.51 14.27 13.89
N PRO A 44 -7.54 15.46 14.52
CA PRO A 44 -7.79 16.69 13.77
C PRO A 44 -6.68 17.02 12.78
N VAL A 45 -5.41 16.73 13.11
CA VAL A 45 -4.26 16.93 12.22
C VAL A 45 -4.29 15.91 11.08
N GLU A 46 -4.54 14.64 11.39
CA GLU A 46 -4.69 13.57 10.42
C GLU A 46 -5.82 13.87 9.42
N ARG A 47 -6.99 14.30 9.91
CA ARG A 47 -8.10 14.72 9.05
C ARG A 47 -7.76 15.96 8.20
N LEU A 48 -6.97 16.89 8.74
CA LEU A 48 -6.51 18.05 7.98
C LEU A 48 -5.58 17.61 6.85
N CYS A 49 -4.61 16.72 7.12
CA CYS A 49 -3.72 16.16 6.11
C CYS A 49 -4.50 15.39 5.03
N TYR A 50 -5.44 14.52 5.40
CA TYR A 50 -6.26 13.80 4.42
C TYR A 50 -7.16 14.74 3.60
N ARG A 51 -7.71 15.79 4.22
CA ARG A 51 -8.52 16.79 3.51
C ARG A 51 -7.69 17.61 2.53
N VAL A 52 -6.46 17.97 2.89
CA VAL A 52 -5.54 18.70 1.99
C VAL A 52 -5.04 17.80 0.86
N ALA A 53 -4.84 16.52 1.14
CA ALA A 53 -4.41 15.53 0.14
C ALA A 53 -5.55 15.00 -0.75
N ASP A 54 -6.82 15.33 -0.45
CA ASP A 54 -8.02 14.74 -1.07
C ASP A 54 -7.99 13.19 -1.08
N VAL A 55 -7.39 12.60 -0.05
CA VAL A 55 -7.26 11.14 0.11
C VAL A 55 -8.34 10.69 1.08
N ASP A 56 -9.25 9.83 0.62
CA ASP A 56 -10.25 9.19 1.47
C ASP A 56 -9.65 7.93 2.13
N PRO A 57 -9.36 7.96 3.45
CA PRO A 57 -8.80 6.81 4.16
C PRO A 57 -9.82 5.71 4.45
N GLN A 58 -11.12 5.95 4.26
CA GLN A 58 -12.17 4.93 4.46
C GLN A 58 -12.45 4.11 3.21
N GLN A 59 -11.96 4.55 2.04
CA GLN A 59 -11.94 3.73 0.84
C GLN A 59 -10.71 2.82 0.92
N GLU A 60 -10.89 1.56 1.31
CA GLU A 60 -9.89 0.54 1.03
C GLU A 60 -9.55 0.64 -0.45
N GLN A 61 -8.31 0.98 -0.76
CA GLN A 61 -7.83 1.12 -2.13
C GLN A 61 -8.07 -0.21 -2.85
N SER A 62 -9.20 -0.30 -3.56
CA SER A 62 -9.48 -1.48 -4.36
C SER A 62 -8.27 -1.71 -5.27
N TRP A 63 -7.91 -2.97 -5.52
CA TRP A 63 -6.81 -3.32 -6.43
C TRP A 63 -6.85 -2.55 -7.77
N ARG A 64 -8.05 -2.11 -8.20
CA ARG A 64 -8.28 -1.24 -9.37
C ARG A 64 -7.64 0.14 -9.22
N GLY A 65 -7.84 0.79 -8.06
CA GLY A 65 -7.27 2.10 -7.75
C GLY A 65 -5.75 2.04 -7.63
N TYR A 66 -5.25 1.00 -6.95
CA TYR A 66 -3.81 0.76 -6.87
C TYR A 66 -3.18 0.48 -8.23
N ALA A 67 -3.82 -0.34 -9.08
CA ALA A 67 -3.38 -0.60 -10.45
C ALA A 67 -3.35 0.68 -11.30
N LEU A 68 -4.36 1.56 -11.15
CA LEU A 68 -4.38 2.85 -11.83
C LEU A 68 -3.24 3.76 -11.36
N ALA A 69 -3.01 3.85 -10.05
CA ALA A 69 -1.91 4.63 -9.47
C ALA A 69 -0.54 4.11 -9.93
N LEU A 70 -0.38 2.79 -10.02
CA LEU A 70 0.84 2.15 -10.53
C LEU A 70 1.04 2.47 -12.02
N LEU A 71 0.00 2.34 -12.85
CA LEU A 71 0.07 2.70 -14.27
C LEU A 71 0.33 4.20 -14.48
N ALA A 72 -0.21 5.06 -13.62
CA ALA A 72 0.04 6.50 -13.62
C ALA A 72 1.50 6.83 -13.24
N GLN A 73 2.10 6.11 -12.29
CA GLN A 73 3.52 6.25 -11.96
C GLN A 73 4.44 5.85 -13.12
N TYR A 74 4.02 4.88 -13.93
CA TYR A 74 4.77 4.41 -15.10
C TYR A 74 4.27 4.98 -16.43
N LEU A 75 3.70 6.19 -16.43
CA LEU A 75 3.22 6.88 -17.63
C LEU A 75 4.27 6.84 -18.76
N GLY A 76 3.88 6.35 -19.94
CA GLY A 76 4.75 6.27 -21.12
C GLY A 76 5.77 5.10 -21.12
N ARG A 77 5.92 4.36 -20.01
CA ARG A 77 6.77 3.14 -19.96
C ARG A 77 5.93 1.89 -20.18
N VAL A 78 6.57 0.86 -20.74
CA VAL A 78 5.95 -0.48 -20.87
C VAL A 78 6.08 -1.17 -19.52
N VAL A 79 4.94 -1.47 -18.90
CA VAL A 79 4.88 -2.27 -17.67
C VAL A 79 4.59 -3.70 -18.06
N THR A 80 5.49 -4.61 -17.72
CA THR A 80 5.32 -6.02 -18.07
C THR A 80 4.18 -6.64 -17.25
N GLN A 81 3.55 -7.66 -17.83
CA GLN A 81 2.48 -8.41 -17.17
C GLN A 81 2.91 -8.98 -15.81
N GLN A 82 4.12 -9.52 -15.73
CA GLN A 82 4.68 -10.06 -14.48
C GLN A 82 4.97 -8.97 -13.44
N GLN A 83 5.43 -7.79 -13.87
CA GLN A 83 5.67 -6.66 -12.98
C GLN A 83 4.36 -6.15 -12.37
N LEU A 84 3.32 -5.97 -13.19
CA LEU A 84 2.01 -5.51 -12.71
C LEU A 84 1.38 -6.52 -11.74
N LEU A 85 1.46 -7.82 -12.06
CA LEU A 85 0.98 -8.89 -11.17
C LEU A 85 1.73 -8.93 -9.84
N ARG A 86 3.06 -8.80 -9.88
CA ARG A 86 3.90 -8.79 -8.69
C ARG A 86 3.61 -7.58 -7.79
N ASP A 87 3.43 -6.41 -8.37
CA ASP A 87 3.24 -5.17 -7.60
C ASP A 87 1.83 -5.08 -6.99
N ILE A 88 0.80 -5.66 -7.63
CA ILE A 88 -0.59 -5.64 -7.15
C ILE A 88 -0.93 -6.83 -6.23
N TRP A 89 -0.52 -8.06 -6.58
CA TRP A 89 -0.88 -9.29 -5.85
C TRP A 89 0.29 -9.96 -5.11
N GLY A 90 1.51 -9.43 -5.24
CA GLY A 90 2.71 -10.02 -4.65
C GLY A 90 3.34 -11.14 -5.51
N PRO A 91 4.52 -11.63 -5.12
CA PRO A 91 5.31 -12.60 -5.91
C PRO A 91 4.66 -13.99 -6.01
N SER A 92 3.62 -14.28 -5.23
CA SER A 92 2.95 -15.58 -5.16
C SER A 92 1.99 -15.85 -6.32
N HIS A 93 1.59 -14.83 -7.09
CA HIS A 93 0.54 -14.93 -8.14
C HIS A 93 1.03 -14.57 -9.55
N VAL A 94 2.34 -14.66 -9.80
CA VAL A 94 2.98 -14.18 -11.05
C VAL A 94 2.60 -15.01 -12.30
N GLY A 95 2.00 -16.19 -12.13
CA GLY A 95 1.64 -17.08 -13.24
C GLY A 95 0.26 -16.83 -13.88
N ASP A 96 -0.63 -16.07 -13.24
CA ASP A 96 -2.03 -16.05 -13.65
C ASP A 96 -2.33 -14.93 -14.64
N SER A 97 -1.97 -15.20 -15.90
CA SER A 97 -2.12 -14.23 -16.98
C SER A 97 -3.57 -13.89 -17.31
N HIS A 98 -4.51 -14.74 -16.90
CA HIS A 98 -5.95 -14.56 -17.05
C HIS A 98 -6.49 -13.48 -16.09
N CYS A 99 -6.07 -13.49 -14.82
CA CYS A 99 -6.47 -12.48 -13.84
C CYS A 99 -6.14 -11.07 -14.33
N LEU A 100 -4.97 -10.88 -14.95
CA LEU A 100 -4.56 -9.59 -15.46
C LEU A 100 -5.47 -9.08 -16.60
N ARG A 101 -5.99 -9.95 -17.46
CA ARG A 101 -6.90 -9.54 -18.54
C ARG A 101 -8.24 -9.07 -17.99
N VAL A 102 -8.77 -9.75 -16.97
CA VAL A 102 -10.01 -9.34 -16.29
C VAL A 102 -9.82 -7.97 -15.62
N VAL A 103 -8.67 -7.77 -14.98
CA VAL A 103 -8.26 -6.52 -14.34
C VAL A 103 -8.22 -5.36 -15.34
N VAL A 104 -7.54 -5.56 -16.48
CA VAL A 104 -7.44 -4.54 -17.53
C VAL A 104 -8.81 -4.29 -18.19
N GLY A 105 -9.63 -5.32 -18.36
CA GLY A 105 -11.01 -5.19 -18.85
C GLY A 105 -11.89 -4.32 -17.94
N HIS A 106 -11.70 -4.37 -16.61
CA HIS A 106 -12.39 -3.49 -15.68
C HIS A 106 -11.78 -2.08 -15.56
N LEU A 107 -10.49 -1.93 -15.85
CA LEU A 107 -9.80 -0.63 -15.81
C LEU A 107 -10.15 0.24 -17.03
N ARG A 108 -10.19 -0.35 -18.23
CA ARG A 108 -10.48 0.37 -19.49
C ARG A 108 -11.69 1.32 -19.42
N PRO A 109 -12.89 0.88 -19.01
CA PRO A 109 -14.05 1.78 -18.92
C PRO A 109 -13.88 2.87 -17.87
N LYS A 110 -13.09 2.65 -16.79
CA LYS A 110 -12.79 3.70 -15.80
C LYS A 110 -11.83 4.76 -16.33
N LEU A 111 -10.92 4.39 -17.23
CA LEU A 111 -10.08 5.33 -17.95
C LEU A 111 -10.79 6.00 -19.14
N GLY A 112 -12.04 5.61 -19.43
CA GLY A 112 -12.75 6.04 -20.64
C GLY A 112 -12.15 5.46 -21.92
N ASP A 113 -11.45 4.33 -21.82
CA ASP A 113 -10.76 3.67 -22.92
C ASP A 113 -11.58 2.49 -23.47
N ASP A 114 -11.56 2.30 -24.79
CA ASP A 114 -12.30 1.22 -25.47
C ASP A 114 -11.35 0.08 -25.88
N SER A 115 -11.82 -1.16 -25.78
CA SER A 115 -11.03 -2.31 -26.22
C SER A 115 -10.92 -2.42 -27.74
N ALA A 116 -11.89 -1.89 -28.47
CA ALA A 116 -11.87 -1.84 -29.93
C ALA A 116 -10.98 -0.71 -30.49
N ALA A 117 -10.78 0.36 -29.71
CA ALA A 117 -9.97 1.52 -30.09
C ALA A 117 -9.16 2.02 -28.86
N PRO A 118 -8.10 1.28 -28.45
CA PRO A 118 -7.34 1.63 -27.26
C PRO A 118 -6.55 2.92 -27.49
N ARG A 119 -6.93 3.97 -26.75
CA ARG A 119 -6.34 5.29 -26.77
C ARG A 119 -5.33 5.49 -25.65
N TYR A 120 -5.65 5.00 -24.45
CA TYR A 120 -4.81 5.18 -23.27
C TYR A 120 -4.01 3.94 -22.89
N LEU A 121 -4.56 2.75 -23.08
CA LEU A 121 -4.00 1.49 -22.57
C LEU A 121 -3.65 0.55 -23.73
N ILE A 122 -2.42 0.70 -24.23
CA ILE A 122 -1.89 -0.05 -25.37
C ILE A 122 -1.40 -1.42 -24.88
N THR A 123 -1.98 -2.48 -25.44
CA THR A 123 -1.57 -3.85 -25.16
C THR A 123 -0.47 -4.26 -26.14
N GLU A 124 0.75 -4.43 -25.65
CA GLU A 124 1.89 -4.96 -26.41
C GLU A 124 1.88 -6.49 -26.27
N ALA A 125 1.48 -7.21 -27.32
CA ALA A 125 1.32 -8.65 -27.30
C ALA A 125 2.61 -9.36 -26.87
N GLY A 126 2.55 -10.14 -25.78
CA GLY A 126 3.69 -10.89 -25.24
C GLY A 126 4.64 -10.10 -24.33
N VAL A 127 4.44 -8.79 -24.17
CA VAL A 127 5.32 -7.93 -23.34
C VAL A 127 4.56 -7.35 -22.14
N GLY A 128 3.41 -6.72 -22.35
CA GLY A 128 2.65 -6.10 -21.27
C GLY A 128 1.75 -4.95 -21.71
N TYR A 129 1.56 -3.98 -20.81
CA TYR A 129 0.69 -2.83 -21.04
C TYR A 129 1.49 -1.54 -20.97
N ARG A 130 1.22 -0.64 -21.90
CA ARG A 130 1.78 0.72 -21.90
C ARG A 130 0.65 1.72 -21.73
N LEU A 131 0.75 2.55 -20.71
CA LEU A 131 -0.14 3.68 -20.57
C LEU A 131 0.40 4.84 -21.41
N ARG A 132 -0.37 5.28 -22.40
CA ARG A 132 -0.10 6.48 -23.17
C ARG A 132 -1.01 7.58 -22.65
N ALA A 133 -0.42 8.66 -22.16
CA ALA A 133 -1.17 9.90 -22.01
C ALA A 133 -1.27 10.51 -23.41
N ASP A 134 -2.43 10.39 -24.04
CA ASP A 134 -2.73 11.22 -25.18
C ASP A 134 -2.81 12.66 -24.68
N GLY A 135 -1.77 13.42 -25.02
CA GLY A 135 -1.72 14.85 -24.74
C GLY A 135 -2.89 15.58 -25.39
N CYS A 136 -3.39 16.60 -24.69
CA CYS A 136 -3.70 17.84 -25.38
C CYS A 136 -2.49 18.32 -26.18
#